data_AF-A0A838UDU1-F1
#
_entry.id   AF-A0A838UDU1-F1
#
_cell.length_a   1.000
_cell.length_b   1.000
_cell.length_c   1.000
_cell.angle_alpha   90.00
_cell.angle_beta   90.00
_cell.angle_gamma   90.00
#
_symmetry.space_group_name_H-M   'P 1'
#
loop_
_entity.id
_entity.type
_entity.pdbx_description
1 polymer ?
#
loop_
_entity_poly.entity_id
_entity_poly.type
_entity_poly.pdbx_seq_one_letter_code
_entity_poly.pdbx_strand_id
1 'polypeptide(L)'
;MRTGTLALADATLSHDVVIGGTATLSDIGVMDETDEVVIGDRHQMAGTATLSIAAGAVYRLDTGDGIFARGRTSLRKPDIVNDGLLIRAAGAGGSSISATILNNGTIEAAVGYLNIRAVTGAGSMLIDPGATLSVGIARASLGLTFNGADATLTIGSDAKFAATISGFAPTDTIYLVGKTADAAALGPGDTLVITNGAATVATFQLAGDYSAATFNVASNGHGGTLLTVSFPGAPPAASFIAAMAGLGAGGHAPAPAWASSHADACRPMLLAPGSTHFA
;
A
#
# COMPACT_ATOMS: atom_id res chain seq x y z
N MET A 1 -0.57 -28.68 -29.88
CA MET A 1 -1.68 -27.92 -29.27
C MET A 1 -1.58 -26.49 -29.77
N ARG A 2 -2.67 -25.87 -30.24
CA ARG A 2 -2.64 -24.47 -30.70
C ARG A 2 -2.70 -23.55 -29.49
N THR A 3 -1.68 -22.72 -29.32
CA THR A 3 -1.72 -21.57 -28.40
C THR A 3 -2.79 -20.61 -28.91
N GLY A 4 -3.73 -20.23 -28.04
CA GLY A 4 -4.76 -19.23 -28.33
C GLY A 4 -4.61 -18.07 -27.36
N THR A 5 -4.71 -16.85 -27.88
CA THR A 5 -4.77 -15.64 -27.07
C THR A 5 -6.19 -15.08 -27.16
N LEU A 6 -6.80 -14.84 -26.01
CA LEU A 6 -8.01 -14.03 -25.88
C LEU A 6 -7.60 -12.67 -25.33
N ALA A 7 -7.76 -11.61 -26.12
CA ALA A 7 -7.53 -10.25 -25.67
C ALA A 7 -8.86 -9.60 -25.29
N LEU A 8 -8.94 -9.03 -24.09
CA LEU A 8 -10.11 -8.32 -23.60
C LEU A 8 -9.72 -6.91 -23.17
N ALA A 9 -10.67 -5.99 -23.30
CA ALA A 9 -10.65 -4.65 -22.73
C ALA A 9 -12.04 -4.37 -22.16
N ASP A 10 -12.10 -3.58 -21.08
CA ASP A 10 -13.33 -3.14 -20.42
C ASP A 10 -14.22 -4.34 -20.04
N ALA A 11 -13.62 -5.34 -19.41
CA ALA A 11 -14.25 -6.62 -19.10
C ALA A 11 -14.32 -6.87 -17.60
N THR A 12 -15.41 -7.51 -17.17
CA THR A 12 -15.53 -8.04 -15.81
C THR A 12 -15.39 -9.55 -15.85
N LEU A 13 -14.42 -10.08 -15.12
CA LEU A 13 -14.26 -11.50 -14.87
C LEU A 13 -15.11 -11.84 -13.64
N SER A 14 -16.29 -12.39 -13.90
CA SER A 14 -17.21 -12.86 -12.87
C SER A 14 -17.36 -14.37 -12.98
N HIS A 15 -17.40 -15.06 -11.83
CA HIS A 15 -17.48 -16.52 -11.69
C HIS A 15 -16.23 -17.28 -12.15
N ASP A 16 -15.66 -18.12 -11.29
CA ASP A 16 -14.58 -19.10 -11.51
C ASP A 16 -13.98 -19.14 -12.94
N VAL A 17 -13.19 -18.13 -13.32
CA VAL A 17 -12.60 -18.07 -14.65
C VAL A 17 -11.38 -18.98 -14.67
N VAL A 18 -11.38 -20.00 -15.53
CA VAL A 18 -10.25 -20.93 -15.65
C VAL A 18 -9.48 -20.70 -16.96
N ILE A 19 -8.22 -20.28 -16.86
CA ILE A 19 -7.27 -20.16 -17.97
C ILE A 19 -6.46 -21.46 -18.04
N GLY A 20 -6.89 -22.40 -18.89
CA GLY A 20 -6.29 -23.74 -19.00
C GLY A 20 -5.25 -23.92 -20.11
N GLY A 21 -4.56 -25.07 -20.09
CA GLY A 21 -3.65 -25.49 -21.16
C GLY A 21 -2.51 -24.50 -21.41
N THR A 22 -2.34 -24.07 -22.67
CA THR A 22 -1.32 -23.07 -23.07
C THR A 22 -1.95 -21.74 -23.46
N ALA A 23 -3.18 -21.45 -23.03
CA ALA A 23 -3.91 -20.24 -23.42
C ALA A 23 -3.30 -18.98 -22.78
N THR A 24 -3.48 -17.84 -23.42
CA THR A 24 -3.19 -16.53 -22.83
C THR A 24 -4.46 -15.70 -22.76
N LEU A 25 -4.81 -15.25 -21.55
CA LEU A 25 -5.74 -14.15 -21.38
C LEU A 25 -4.92 -12.85 -21.35
N SER A 26 -5.21 -11.93 -22.25
CA SER A 26 -4.51 -10.65 -22.34
C SER A 26 -5.45 -9.52 -21.96
N ASP A 27 -5.10 -8.80 -20.90
CA ASP A 27 -5.67 -7.50 -20.58
C ASP A 27 -4.95 -6.43 -21.39
N ILE A 28 -5.72 -5.75 -22.23
CA ILE A 28 -5.25 -4.64 -23.08
C ILE A 28 -5.98 -3.33 -22.76
N GLY A 29 -6.76 -3.30 -21.67
CA GLY A 29 -7.54 -2.14 -21.26
C GLY A 29 -7.78 -2.17 -19.76
N VAL A 30 -9.04 -2.18 -19.34
CA VAL A 30 -9.39 -2.37 -17.93
C VAL A 30 -10.05 -3.74 -17.75
N MET A 31 -9.56 -4.54 -16.81
CA MET A 31 -10.24 -5.75 -16.34
C MET A 31 -10.55 -5.67 -14.86
N ASP A 32 -11.79 -5.96 -14.49
CA ASP A 32 -12.22 -6.05 -13.09
C ASP A 32 -12.48 -7.52 -12.74
N GLU A 33 -11.77 -8.04 -11.75
CA GLU A 33 -12.00 -9.35 -11.15
C GLU A 33 -12.98 -9.22 -9.98
N THR A 34 -14.08 -9.95 -10.07
CA THR A 34 -15.10 -9.99 -9.01
C THR A 34 -15.28 -11.38 -8.40
N ASP A 35 -14.44 -12.35 -8.75
CA ASP A 35 -14.46 -13.72 -8.21
C ASP A 35 -13.12 -14.44 -8.48
N GLU A 36 -12.95 -15.68 -8.02
CA GLU A 36 -11.72 -16.48 -8.20
C GLU A 36 -11.32 -16.59 -9.69
N VAL A 37 -10.05 -16.29 -9.98
CA VAL A 37 -9.44 -16.61 -11.28
C VAL A 37 -8.41 -17.71 -11.11
N VAL A 38 -8.55 -18.79 -11.89
CA VAL A 38 -7.66 -19.94 -11.87
C VAL A 38 -6.78 -19.95 -13.12
N ILE A 39 -5.46 -19.98 -12.93
CA ILE A 39 -4.47 -20.17 -13.98
C ILE A 39 -3.95 -21.61 -13.94
N GLY A 40 -4.01 -22.30 -15.08
CA GLY A 40 -3.62 -23.69 -15.23
C GLY A 40 -4.80 -24.65 -15.09
N ASP A 41 -4.52 -25.94 -15.30
CA ASP A 41 -5.50 -27.01 -15.17
C ASP A 41 -5.08 -28.01 -14.08
N ARG A 42 -6.02 -28.85 -13.65
CA ARG A 42 -5.81 -29.82 -12.57
C ARG A 42 -4.92 -31.01 -12.99
N HIS A 43 -4.62 -31.16 -14.28
CA HIS A 43 -4.13 -32.42 -14.86
C HIS A 43 -2.94 -32.32 -15.82
N GLN A 44 -2.44 -31.13 -16.17
CA GLN A 44 -1.31 -30.94 -17.07
C GLN A 44 -0.14 -30.29 -16.34
N MET A 45 0.91 -31.08 -16.11
CA MET A 45 2.21 -30.63 -15.61
C MET A 45 3.00 -29.79 -16.65
N ALA A 46 2.42 -29.53 -17.82
CA ALA A 46 3.07 -28.90 -18.97
C ALA A 46 2.30 -27.68 -19.55
N GLY A 47 1.13 -27.33 -18.99
CA GLY A 47 0.31 -26.21 -19.47
C GLY A 47 0.85 -24.85 -19.04
N THR A 48 1.28 -24.02 -20.00
CA THR A 48 1.82 -22.68 -19.76
C THR A 48 0.77 -21.56 -19.85
N ALA A 49 -0.45 -21.78 -19.37
CA ALA A 49 -1.46 -20.74 -19.25
C ALA A 49 -0.89 -19.43 -18.65
N THR A 50 -1.27 -18.29 -19.20
CA THR A 50 -0.75 -17.00 -18.75
C THR A 50 -1.85 -15.96 -18.71
N LEU A 51 -1.91 -15.19 -17.64
CA LEU A 51 -2.57 -13.88 -17.63
C LEU A 51 -1.51 -12.82 -17.98
N SER A 52 -1.76 -12.02 -19.00
CA SER A 52 -0.88 -10.93 -19.43
C SER A 52 -1.60 -9.61 -19.24
N ILE A 53 -1.00 -8.68 -18.50
CA ILE A 53 -1.51 -7.32 -18.32
C ILE A 53 -0.60 -6.39 -19.11
N ALA A 54 -1.11 -5.83 -20.20
CA ALA A 54 -0.33 -5.02 -21.12
C ALA A 54 0.05 -3.67 -20.51
N ALA A 55 1.08 -3.03 -21.07
CA ALA A 55 1.43 -1.66 -20.70
C ALA A 55 0.24 -0.71 -20.92
N GLY A 56 -0.08 0.08 -19.89
CA GLY A 56 -1.25 0.97 -19.88
C GLY A 56 -2.57 0.29 -19.51
N ALA A 57 -2.61 -1.04 -19.39
CA ALA A 57 -3.77 -1.77 -18.90
C ALA A 57 -3.85 -1.78 -17.36
N VAL A 58 -5.04 -2.02 -16.83
CA VAL A 58 -5.34 -2.07 -15.39
C VAL A 58 -6.17 -3.30 -15.08
N TYR A 59 -5.60 -4.21 -14.30
CA TYR A 59 -6.28 -5.37 -13.76
C TYR A 59 -6.61 -5.14 -12.28
N ARG A 60 -7.89 -5.10 -11.93
CA ARG A 60 -8.38 -4.82 -10.57
C ARG A 60 -8.87 -6.07 -9.87
N LEU A 61 -8.51 -6.22 -8.60
CA LEU A 61 -8.99 -7.26 -7.69
C LEU A 61 -10.04 -6.64 -6.75
N ASP A 62 -11.33 -6.75 -7.08
CA ASP A 62 -12.38 -5.93 -6.44
C ASP A 62 -13.15 -6.63 -5.31
N THR A 63 -13.18 -7.97 -5.25
CA THR A 63 -14.03 -8.71 -4.30
C THR A 63 -13.30 -9.54 -3.24
N GLY A 64 -12.00 -9.80 -3.39
CA GLY A 64 -11.20 -10.49 -2.36
C GLY A 64 -10.86 -11.96 -2.64
N ASP A 65 -11.32 -12.55 -3.75
CA ASP A 65 -11.10 -13.98 -4.00
C ASP A 65 -9.67 -14.23 -4.52
N GLY A 66 -9.23 -13.48 -5.54
CA GLY A 66 -7.85 -13.46 -6.01
C GLY A 66 -7.54 -14.49 -7.10
N ILE A 67 -6.24 -14.65 -7.38
CA ILE A 67 -5.75 -15.42 -8.53
C ILE A 67 -4.96 -16.65 -8.07
N PHE A 68 -5.39 -17.83 -8.49
CA PHE A 68 -4.81 -19.10 -8.07
C PHE A 68 -4.17 -19.88 -9.21
N ALA A 69 -2.91 -20.28 -9.01
CA ALA A 69 -2.24 -21.18 -9.95
C ALA A 69 -2.42 -22.65 -9.54
N ARG A 70 -2.89 -23.50 -10.47
CA ARG A 70 -3.06 -24.95 -10.28
C ARG A 70 -2.06 -25.74 -11.12
N GLY A 71 -1.67 -26.91 -10.60
CA GLY A 71 -0.92 -27.92 -11.37
C GLY A 71 0.56 -27.60 -11.66
N ARG A 72 1.15 -26.58 -11.03
CA ARG A 72 2.53 -26.16 -11.30
C ARG A 72 3.50 -26.43 -10.15
N THR A 73 4.63 -27.05 -10.50
CA THR A 73 5.73 -27.36 -9.58
C THR A 73 7.00 -26.54 -9.85
N SER A 74 7.05 -25.71 -10.91
CA SER A 74 8.26 -24.98 -11.29
C SER A 74 8.02 -23.48 -11.46
N LEU A 75 8.93 -22.67 -10.89
CA LEU A 75 8.98 -21.20 -11.02
C LEU A 75 9.56 -20.73 -12.36
N ARG A 76 9.72 -21.62 -13.36
CA ARG A 76 10.50 -21.32 -14.58
C ARG A 76 9.78 -20.45 -15.59
N LYS A 77 8.45 -20.33 -15.52
CA LYS A 77 7.65 -19.42 -16.34
C LYS A 77 6.59 -18.73 -15.46
N PRO A 78 6.42 -17.41 -15.56
CA PRO A 78 5.40 -16.71 -14.77
C PRO A 78 3.99 -17.15 -15.17
N ASP A 79 3.11 -17.21 -14.19
CA ASP A 79 1.66 -17.36 -14.37
C ASP A 79 1.05 -16.04 -14.85
N ILE A 80 1.56 -14.92 -14.31
CA ILE A 80 1.13 -13.57 -14.61
C ILE A 80 2.31 -12.77 -15.15
N VAL A 81 2.15 -12.15 -16.32
CA VAL A 81 3.06 -11.13 -16.83
C VAL A 81 2.39 -9.77 -16.67
N ASN A 82 2.95 -8.91 -15.83
CA ASN A 82 2.40 -7.58 -15.58
C ASN A 82 3.33 -6.50 -16.14
N ASP A 83 2.94 -5.90 -17.25
CA ASP A 83 3.57 -4.71 -17.82
C ASP A 83 2.73 -3.44 -17.56
N GLY A 84 1.53 -3.58 -17.00
CA GLY A 84 0.60 -2.51 -16.65
C GLY A 84 0.44 -2.31 -15.14
N LEU A 85 -0.81 -2.12 -14.69
CA LEU A 85 -1.17 -2.00 -13.29
C LEU A 85 -1.97 -3.23 -12.83
N LEU A 86 -1.46 -3.93 -11.82
CA LEU A 86 -2.20 -4.96 -11.08
C LEU A 86 -2.53 -4.42 -9.69
N ILE A 87 -3.80 -4.16 -9.40
CA ILE A 87 -4.21 -3.39 -8.23
C ILE A 87 -5.31 -4.09 -7.44
N ARG A 88 -5.20 -4.08 -6.12
CA ARG A 88 -6.35 -4.33 -5.24
C ARG A 88 -7.04 -2.99 -4.97
N ALA A 89 -8.02 -2.64 -5.79
CA ALA A 89 -8.62 -1.31 -5.82
C ALA A 89 -9.84 -1.15 -4.91
N ALA A 90 -10.53 -2.25 -4.58
CA ALA A 90 -11.76 -2.22 -3.79
C ALA A 90 -11.88 -3.43 -2.84
N GLY A 91 -13.00 -3.47 -2.10
CA GLY A 91 -13.40 -4.58 -1.24
C GLY A 91 -12.84 -4.52 0.18
N ALA A 92 -13.72 -4.72 1.17
CA ALA A 92 -13.35 -4.89 2.56
C ALA A 92 -12.87 -6.34 2.77
N GLY A 93 -11.56 -6.55 2.91
CA GLY A 93 -11.01 -7.89 3.05
C GLY A 93 -9.59 -7.99 2.52
N GLY A 94 -9.19 -9.19 2.13
CA GLY A 94 -7.93 -9.41 1.44
C GLY A 94 -8.11 -10.21 0.16
N SER A 95 -7.18 -10.06 -0.78
CA SER A 95 -7.06 -10.86 -2.00
C SER A 95 -5.75 -11.63 -1.98
N SER A 96 -5.74 -12.86 -2.49
CA SER A 96 -4.51 -13.69 -2.56
C SER A 96 -4.15 -14.06 -3.98
N ILE A 97 -2.88 -13.88 -4.34
CA ILE A 97 -2.28 -14.32 -5.59
C ILE A 97 -1.28 -15.42 -5.28
N SER A 98 -1.68 -16.67 -5.52
CA SER A 98 -0.79 -17.84 -5.41
C SER A 98 -0.01 -18.14 -6.70
N ALA A 99 -0.38 -17.45 -7.77
CA ALA A 99 0.35 -17.38 -9.03
C ALA A 99 1.70 -16.65 -8.87
N THR A 100 2.68 -17.04 -9.69
CA THR A 100 3.98 -16.37 -9.84
C THR A 100 3.87 -15.21 -10.81
N ILE A 101 4.45 -14.07 -10.44
CA ILE A 101 4.36 -12.83 -11.22
C ILE A 101 5.73 -12.46 -11.78
N LEU A 102 5.78 -12.15 -13.07
CA LEU A 102 6.83 -11.32 -13.68
C LEU A 102 6.28 -9.90 -13.78
N ASN A 103 6.77 -9.01 -12.92
CA ASN A 103 6.33 -7.63 -12.83
C ASN A 103 7.36 -6.70 -13.48
N ASN A 104 6.97 -6.04 -14.57
CA ASN A 104 7.68 -4.93 -15.20
C ASN A 104 6.89 -3.61 -15.11
N GLY A 105 5.61 -3.68 -14.74
CA GLY A 105 4.77 -2.53 -14.42
C GLY A 105 4.67 -2.29 -12.91
N THR A 106 3.45 -2.06 -12.43
CA THR A 106 3.15 -1.76 -11.03
C THR A 106 2.20 -2.80 -10.43
N ILE A 107 2.52 -3.25 -9.22
CA ILE A 107 1.60 -3.97 -8.34
C ILE A 107 1.22 -3.02 -7.21
N GLU A 108 -0.06 -2.90 -6.87
CA GLU A 108 -0.52 -1.93 -5.88
C GLU A 108 -1.54 -2.54 -4.91
N ALA A 109 -1.23 -2.46 -3.62
CA ALA A 109 -2.20 -2.67 -2.56
C ALA A 109 -2.83 -1.32 -2.21
N ALA A 110 -3.93 -0.97 -2.88
CA ALA A 110 -4.60 0.33 -2.68
C ALA A 110 -5.51 0.31 -1.44
N VAL A 111 -6.11 -0.84 -1.14
CA VAL A 111 -6.98 -1.04 0.03
C VAL A 111 -6.79 -2.43 0.63
N GLY A 112 -7.15 -2.57 1.91
CA GLY A 112 -7.18 -3.84 2.63
C GLY A 112 -5.90 -4.65 2.50
N TYR A 113 -5.99 -5.96 2.28
CA TYR A 113 -4.85 -6.86 2.29
C TYR A 113 -4.60 -7.50 0.91
N LEU A 114 -3.41 -7.34 0.34
CA LEU A 114 -2.99 -8.06 -0.86
C LEU A 114 -1.86 -9.03 -0.52
N ASN A 115 -2.07 -10.32 -0.76
CA ASN A 115 -1.08 -11.36 -0.50
C ASN A 115 -0.54 -11.94 -1.80
N ILE A 116 0.77 -11.96 -1.95
CA ILE A 116 1.44 -12.41 -3.16
C ILE A 116 2.49 -13.44 -2.82
N ARG A 117 2.40 -14.60 -3.45
CA ARG A 117 3.35 -15.68 -3.22
C ARG A 117 4.76 -15.34 -3.73
N ALA A 118 4.90 -14.88 -4.97
CA ALA A 118 6.21 -14.65 -5.57
C ALA A 118 6.17 -13.64 -6.73
N VAL A 119 7.10 -12.68 -6.69
CA VAL A 119 7.29 -11.64 -7.69
C VAL A 119 8.75 -11.62 -8.17
N THR A 120 8.90 -11.50 -9.48
CA THR A 120 10.17 -11.29 -10.19
C THR A 120 10.01 -10.14 -11.18
N GLY A 121 11.06 -9.79 -11.93
CA GLY A 121 11.04 -8.68 -12.89
C GLY A 121 11.70 -7.42 -12.33
N ALA A 122 11.38 -6.27 -12.91
CA ALA A 122 12.03 -4.99 -12.60
C ALA A 122 11.03 -3.84 -12.33
N GLY A 123 9.75 -4.17 -12.15
CA GLY A 123 8.70 -3.22 -11.83
C GLY A 123 8.65 -2.82 -10.35
N SER A 124 7.57 -2.10 -10.01
CA SER A 124 7.35 -1.52 -8.68
C SER A 124 6.21 -2.22 -7.93
N MET A 125 6.28 -2.18 -6.60
CA MET A 125 5.21 -2.52 -5.68
C MET A 125 4.85 -1.30 -4.83
N LEU A 126 3.57 -0.99 -4.67
CA LEU A 126 3.06 0.14 -3.89
C LEU A 126 2.14 -0.34 -2.78
N ILE A 127 2.22 0.32 -1.61
CA ILE A 127 1.30 0.13 -0.49
C ILE A 127 0.72 1.50 -0.14
N ASP A 128 -0.57 1.67 -0.38
CA ASP A 128 -1.28 2.93 -0.12
C ASP A 128 -1.69 3.08 1.35
N PRO A 129 -2.16 4.28 1.76
CA PRO A 129 -2.52 4.53 3.15
C PRO A 129 -3.47 3.48 3.74
N GLY A 130 -3.12 2.92 4.90
CA GLY A 130 -3.92 1.92 5.60
C GLY A 130 -3.97 0.53 4.93
N ALA A 131 -3.33 0.33 3.77
CA ALA A 131 -3.31 -0.95 3.09
C ALA A 131 -2.19 -1.86 3.60
N THR A 132 -2.30 -3.15 3.31
CA THR A 132 -1.29 -4.16 3.65
C THR A 132 -0.90 -4.94 2.41
N LEU A 133 0.40 -5.04 2.15
CA LEU A 133 0.97 -5.94 1.16
C LEU A 133 1.76 -7.04 1.86
N SER A 134 1.44 -8.30 1.58
CA SER A 134 2.20 -9.46 2.02
C SER A 134 2.90 -10.10 0.84
N VAL A 135 4.22 -10.30 0.95
CA VAL A 135 5.01 -10.87 -0.15
C VAL A 135 5.86 -12.04 0.33
N GLY A 136 5.66 -13.21 -0.28
CA GLY A 136 6.46 -14.39 -0.01
C GLY A 136 7.86 -14.30 -0.63
N ILE A 137 7.99 -13.96 -1.91
CA ILE A 137 9.29 -13.84 -2.59
C ILE A 137 9.31 -12.56 -3.41
N ALA A 138 10.34 -11.73 -3.25
CA ALA A 138 10.60 -10.56 -4.07
C ALA A 138 12.11 -10.43 -4.30
N ARG A 139 12.54 -10.21 -5.55
CA ARG A 139 13.96 -10.07 -5.90
C ARG A 139 14.42 -8.61 -5.79
N ALA A 140 15.73 -8.42 -5.66
CA ALA A 140 16.36 -7.10 -5.53
C ALA A 140 16.25 -6.18 -6.76
N SER A 141 15.80 -6.71 -7.90
CA SER A 141 15.50 -5.91 -9.08
C SER A 141 14.17 -5.16 -8.97
N LEU A 142 13.35 -5.44 -7.96
CA LEU A 142 12.06 -4.79 -7.73
C LEU A 142 12.21 -3.66 -6.71
N GLY A 143 11.34 -2.66 -6.80
CA GLY A 143 11.14 -1.63 -5.78
C GLY A 143 9.84 -1.86 -5.00
N LEU A 144 9.83 -1.49 -3.72
CA LEU A 144 8.65 -1.35 -2.88
C LEU A 144 8.59 0.05 -2.31
N THR A 145 7.42 0.68 -2.36
CA THR A 145 7.18 2.01 -1.80
C THR A 145 6.00 2.00 -0.85
N PHE A 146 6.23 2.49 0.37
CA PHE A 146 5.15 2.96 1.24
C PHE A 146 4.66 4.30 0.69
N ASN A 147 3.42 4.34 0.20
CA ASN A 147 2.83 5.46 -0.54
C ASN A 147 1.83 6.24 0.32
N GLY A 148 2.05 6.30 1.63
CA GLY A 148 1.08 6.88 2.55
C GLY A 148 1.38 6.59 4.01
N ALA A 149 0.44 6.97 4.87
CA ALA A 149 0.52 6.65 6.29
C ALA A 149 -0.21 5.34 6.62
N ASP A 150 0.18 4.70 7.71
CA ASP A 150 -0.49 3.51 8.25
C ASP A 150 -0.44 2.29 7.29
N ALA A 151 0.52 2.27 6.37
CA ALA A 151 0.71 1.17 5.44
C ALA A 151 1.54 0.05 6.09
N THR A 152 1.24 -1.21 5.72
CA THR A 152 1.90 -2.38 6.31
C THR A 152 2.52 -3.29 5.25
N LEU A 153 3.81 -3.56 5.37
CA LEU A 153 4.49 -4.63 4.64
C LEU A 153 4.56 -5.87 5.54
N THR A 154 3.96 -6.98 5.12
CA THR A 154 4.06 -8.27 5.82
C THR A 154 5.06 -9.19 5.10
N ILE A 155 6.00 -9.73 5.87
CA ILE A 155 7.03 -10.67 5.41
C ILE A 155 6.79 -12.02 6.11
N GLY A 156 6.44 -13.04 5.33
CA GLY A 156 6.21 -14.40 5.83
C GLY A 156 7.45 -15.04 6.48
N SER A 157 7.26 -16.08 7.28
CA SER A 157 8.34 -16.80 7.99
C SER A 157 9.43 -17.31 7.05
N ASP A 158 9.03 -17.89 5.91
CA ASP A 158 9.91 -18.45 4.89
C ASP A 158 10.11 -17.50 3.70
N ALA A 159 9.74 -16.23 3.86
CA ALA A 159 9.80 -15.27 2.78
C ALA A 159 11.25 -14.93 2.40
N LYS A 160 11.47 -14.77 1.09
CA LYS A 160 12.73 -14.34 0.48
C LYS A 160 12.50 -12.97 -0.15
N PHE A 161 12.47 -11.96 0.70
CA PHE A 161 12.27 -10.57 0.29
C PHE A 161 13.61 -9.86 0.16
N ALA A 162 13.86 -9.29 -1.02
CA ALA A 162 15.08 -8.55 -1.32
C ALA A 162 14.83 -7.25 -2.09
N ALA A 163 13.57 -6.88 -2.35
CA ALA A 163 13.23 -5.64 -3.04
C ALA A 163 13.71 -4.42 -2.23
N THR A 164 14.08 -3.35 -2.91
CA THR A 164 14.48 -2.10 -2.26
C THR A 164 13.24 -1.38 -1.73
N ILE A 165 13.25 -1.04 -0.45
CA ILE A 165 12.14 -0.36 0.23
C ILE A 165 12.40 1.14 0.26
N SER A 166 11.40 1.93 -0.12
CA SER A 166 11.41 3.38 0.01
C SER A 166 10.16 3.88 0.71
N GLY A 167 10.22 5.11 1.24
CA GLY A 167 9.06 5.77 1.84
C GLY A 167 8.70 5.31 3.26
N PHE A 168 9.43 4.35 3.85
CA PHE A 168 9.13 3.85 5.19
C PHE A 168 9.21 4.98 6.24
N ALA A 169 8.07 5.30 6.86
CA ALA A 169 7.87 6.45 7.74
C ALA A 169 7.24 6.04 9.10
N PRO A 170 7.14 6.96 10.09
CA PRO A 170 6.77 6.58 11.47
C PRO A 170 5.39 5.98 11.73
N THR A 171 4.48 6.04 10.76
CA THR A 171 3.16 5.40 10.83
C THR A 171 3.12 4.06 10.11
N ASP A 172 4.14 3.74 9.32
CA ASP A 172 4.22 2.48 8.60
C ASP A 172 4.73 1.36 9.49
N THR A 173 4.40 0.13 9.10
CA THR A 173 4.85 -1.07 9.80
C THR A 173 5.44 -2.08 8.83
N ILE A 174 6.60 -2.64 9.19
CA ILE A 174 7.10 -3.89 8.60
C ILE A 174 6.85 -5.01 9.60
N TYR A 175 6.03 -5.99 9.24
CA TYR A 175 5.69 -7.13 10.09
C TYR A 175 6.40 -8.40 9.64
N LEU A 176 7.27 -8.94 10.49
CA LEU A 176 7.96 -10.22 10.28
C LEU A 176 7.18 -11.35 10.95
N VAL A 177 6.45 -12.13 10.15
CA VAL A 177 5.62 -13.24 10.64
C VAL A 177 6.50 -14.39 11.09
N GLY A 178 6.30 -14.87 12.33
CA GLY A 178 7.00 -16.05 12.84
C GLY A 178 8.51 -15.84 13.03
N LYS A 179 9.00 -14.61 12.94
CA LYS A 179 10.39 -14.23 13.22
C LYS A 179 10.43 -13.36 14.46
N THR A 180 11.18 -13.79 15.46
CA THR A 180 11.48 -13.00 16.65
C THR A 180 12.74 -12.18 16.41
N ALA A 181 12.71 -10.92 16.83
CA ALA A 181 13.85 -10.00 16.81
C ALA A 181 13.82 -9.12 18.05
N ASP A 182 14.98 -8.62 18.46
CA ASP A 182 15.16 -7.72 19.60
C ASP A 182 15.86 -6.41 19.24
N ALA A 183 16.48 -6.33 18.05
CA ALA A 183 17.14 -5.13 17.58
C ALA A 183 17.05 -4.96 16.05
N ALA A 184 17.06 -3.70 15.63
CA ALA A 184 17.17 -3.30 14.23
C ALA A 184 18.10 -2.08 14.14
N ALA A 185 19.04 -2.12 13.19
CA ALA A 185 20.01 -1.05 13.01
C ALA A 185 20.33 -0.84 11.55
N LEU A 186 20.52 0.42 11.15
CA LEU A 186 20.96 0.77 9.82
C LEU A 186 22.47 0.50 9.70
N GLY A 187 22.84 -0.41 8.81
CA GLY A 187 24.21 -0.71 8.43
C GLY A 187 24.68 0.11 7.23
N PRO A 188 25.91 -0.14 6.76
CA PRO A 188 26.46 0.49 5.56
C PRO A 188 25.58 0.26 4.32
N GLY A 189 25.54 1.25 3.43
CA GLY A 189 24.76 1.16 2.19
C GLY A 189 23.25 1.05 2.43
N ASP A 190 22.73 1.70 3.47
CA ASP A 190 21.31 1.75 3.83
C ASP A 190 20.65 0.38 4.02
N THR A 191 21.45 -0.62 4.43
CA THR A 191 20.95 -1.95 4.75
C THR A 191 20.47 -1.99 6.19
N LEU A 192 19.16 -2.03 6.40
CA LEU A 192 18.56 -2.29 7.71
C LEU A 192 18.80 -3.75 8.09
N VAL A 193 19.52 -3.99 9.18
CA VAL A 193 19.81 -5.32 9.71
C VAL A 193 18.96 -5.56 10.95
N ILE A 194 18.22 -6.67 10.95
CA ILE A 194 17.33 -7.06 12.05
C ILE A 194 17.94 -8.30 12.70
N THR A 195 18.07 -8.27 14.02
CA THR A 195 18.72 -9.33 14.80
C THR A 195 17.85 -9.83 15.94
N ASN A 196 18.14 -11.07 16.37
CA ASN A 196 17.71 -11.63 17.64
C ASN A 196 18.98 -12.05 18.40
N GLY A 197 19.41 -11.25 19.37
CA GLY A 197 20.75 -11.32 19.94
C GLY A 197 21.80 -11.12 18.85
N ALA A 198 22.72 -12.08 18.71
CA ALA A 198 23.79 -12.02 17.71
C ALA A 198 23.38 -12.53 16.31
N ALA A 199 22.20 -13.14 16.16
CA ALA A 199 21.77 -13.75 14.90
C ALA A 199 20.99 -12.77 14.03
N THR A 200 21.39 -12.61 12.76
CA THR A 200 20.60 -11.87 11.77
C THR A 200 19.37 -12.68 11.34
N VAL A 201 18.17 -12.08 11.45
CA VAL A 201 16.90 -12.73 11.08
C VAL A 201 16.31 -12.19 9.78
N ALA A 202 16.64 -10.95 9.44
CA ALA A 202 16.27 -10.29 8.19
C ALA A 202 17.23 -9.14 7.87
N THR A 203 17.31 -8.80 6.58
CA THR A 203 18.02 -7.64 6.07
C THR A 203 17.16 -6.98 4.99
N PHE A 204 17.00 -5.66 5.05
CA PHE A 204 16.26 -4.90 4.04
C PHE A 204 17.12 -3.79 3.48
N GLN A 205 17.13 -3.65 2.16
CA GLN A 205 17.72 -2.50 1.51
C GLN A 205 16.71 -1.35 1.59
N LEU A 206 17.09 -0.24 2.25
CA LEU A 206 16.31 0.98 2.25
C LEU A 206 16.83 1.94 1.17
N ALA A 207 15.94 2.82 0.70
CA ALA A 207 16.25 3.95 -0.15
C ALA A 207 15.60 5.21 0.45
N GLY A 208 16.44 6.18 0.80
CA GLY A 208 16.06 7.41 1.51
C GLY A 208 17.12 7.81 2.53
N ASP A 209 16.96 8.98 3.15
CA ASP A 209 17.84 9.41 4.25
C ASP A 209 17.29 8.90 5.59
N TYR A 210 17.94 7.86 6.12
CA TYR A 210 17.65 7.26 7.41
C TYR A 210 18.76 7.52 8.44
N SER A 211 19.66 8.47 8.18
CA SER A 211 20.84 8.73 9.03
C SER A 211 20.48 9.18 10.45
N ALA A 212 19.34 9.85 10.62
CA ALA A 212 18.80 10.26 11.90
C ALA A 212 17.74 9.29 12.45
N ALA A 213 17.40 8.23 11.71
CA ALA A 213 16.29 7.35 12.08
C ALA A 213 16.63 6.44 13.26
N THR A 214 15.63 6.16 14.10
CA THR A 214 15.65 5.08 15.07
C THR A 214 14.67 4.00 14.63
N PHE A 215 15.14 2.76 14.50
CA PHE A 215 14.31 1.62 14.16
C PHE A 215 13.89 0.89 15.44
N ASN A 216 12.57 0.80 15.65
CA ASN A 216 12.01 0.19 16.83
C ASN A 216 11.55 -1.22 16.50
N VAL A 217 11.78 -2.15 17.44
CA VAL A 217 11.41 -3.55 17.33
C VAL A 217 10.46 -3.88 18.45
N ALA A 218 9.29 -4.42 18.12
CA ALA A 218 8.29 -4.83 19.09
C ALA A 218 7.79 -6.25 18.80
N SER A 219 7.58 -7.05 19.83
CA SER A 219 6.90 -8.35 19.70
C SER A 219 5.42 -8.13 19.43
N ASN A 220 4.83 -8.94 18.55
CA ASN A 220 3.38 -8.97 18.36
C ASN A 220 2.64 -9.90 19.36
N GLY A 221 3.35 -10.52 20.31
CA GLY A 221 2.77 -11.46 21.28
C GLY A 221 2.44 -12.86 20.72
N HIS A 222 2.67 -13.10 19.42
CA HIS A 222 2.35 -14.33 18.71
C HIS A 222 3.55 -14.92 17.94
N GLY A 223 4.77 -14.58 18.35
CA GLY A 223 6.02 -15.09 17.75
C GLY A 223 6.47 -14.36 16.49
N GLY A 224 5.89 -13.20 16.18
CA GLY A 224 6.35 -12.30 15.13
C GLY A 224 6.86 -10.96 15.68
N THR A 225 7.41 -10.15 14.79
CA THR A 225 8.04 -8.87 15.12
C THR A 225 7.48 -7.74 14.27
N LEU A 226 7.10 -6.64 14.90
CA LEU A 226 6.76 -5.37 14.26
C LEU A 226 7.99 -4.46 14.26
N LEU A 227 8.28 -3.89 13.10
CA LEU A 227 9.28 -2.86 12.91
C LEU A 227 8.60 -1.54 12.55
N THR A 228 8.98 -0.48 13.25
CA THR A 228 8.59 0.91 12.96
C THR A 228 9.83 1.79 12.96
N VAL A 229 9.70 3.00 12.42
CA VAL A 229 10.78 3.99 12.39
C VAL A 229 10.36 5.26 13.12
N SER A 230 11.31 5.97 13.71
CA SER A 230 11.08 7.31 14.26
C SER A 230 12.24 8.23 13.92
N PHE A 231 11.96 9.53 13.81
CA PHE A 231 12.97 10.56 13.53
C PHE A 231 13.02 11.57 14.69
N PRO A 232 14.20 12.12 15.05
CA PRO A 232 14.33 13.17 16.04
C PRO A 232 13.47 14.37 15.66
N GLY A 233 12.68 14.88 16.60
CA GLY A 233 11.80 16.03 16.37
C GLY A 233 10.46 15.70 15.71
N ALA A 234 10.17 14.43 15.38
CA ALA A 234 8.80 14.02 15.07
C ALA A 234 7.94 14.17 16.34
N PRO A 235 6.84 14.94 16.32
CA PRO A 235 5.95 15.01 17.47
C PRO A 235 5.44 13.58 17.77
N PRO A 236 5.50 13.11 19.03
CA PRO A 236 4.99 11.78 19.36
C PRO A 236 3.51 11.73 18.96
N ALA A 237 3.09 10.64 18.30
CA ALA A 237 1.71 10.47 17.81
C ALA A 237 0.63 10.68 18.90
N ALA A 238 1.01 10.56 20.18
CA ALA A 238 0.15 10.82 21.34
C ALA A 238 0.00 12.31 21.74
N SER A 239 0.78 13.24 21.19
CA SER A 239 0.82 14.63 21.66
C SER A 239 -0.23 15.56 21.05
N PHE A 240 -0.83 15.20 19.91
CA PHE A 240 -1.93 15.98 19.32
C PHE A 240 -3.20 15.92 20.20
N ILE A 241 -3.50 14.77 20.79
CA ILE A 241 -4.63 14.59 21.71
C ILE A 241 -4.42 15.39 23.00
N ALA A 242 -3.20 15.43 23.54
CA ALA A 242 -2.89 16.21 24.73
C ALA A 242 -3.00 17.73 24.50
N ALA A 243 -2.61 18.22 23.31
CA ALA A 243 -2.75 19.62 22.94
C ALA A 243 -4.22 20.05 22.78
N MET A 244 -5.08 19.18 22.23
CA MET A 244 -6.52 19.43 22.15
C MET A 244 -7.24 19.30 23.50
N ALA A 245 -6.81 18.37 24.36
CA ALA A 245 -7.34 18.25 25.72
C ALA A 245 -7.00 19.49 26.60
N GLY A 246 -5.87 20.16 26.33
CA GLY A 246 -5.48 21.41 27.00
C GLY A 246 -6.33 22.63 26.62
N LEU A 247 -6.96 22.64 25.43
CA LEU A 247 -7.85 23.73 24.99
C LEU A 247 -9.26 23.63 25.60
N GLY A 248 -9.63 22.47 26.16
CA GLY A 248 -10.94 22.25 26.80
C GLY A 248 -10.98 22.44 28.32
N ALA A 249 -9.81 22.56 28.97
CA ALA A 249 -9.69 22.64 30.44
C ALA A 249 -9.56 24.08 30.98
N GLY A 250 -9.72 25.10 30.12
CA GLY A 250 -9.86 26.50 30.54
C GLY A 250 -11.29 26.77 31.00
N GLY A 251 -11.52 26.71 32.31
CA GLY A 251 -12.79 27.06 32.93
C GLY A 251 -13.30 28.42 32.47
N HIS A 252 -14.58 28.46 32.09
CA HIS A 252 -15.28 29.66 31.66
C HIS A 252 -15.26 30.71 32.77
N ALA A 253 -14.47 31.76 32.63
CA ALA A 253 -14.75 33.01 33.30
C ALA A 253 -16.06 33.58 32.70
N PRO A 254 -17.01 34.08 33.52
CA PRO A 254 -18.27 34.60 33.01
C PRO A 254 -18.02 35.78 32.07
N ALA A 255 -18.69 35.76 30.93
CA ALA A 255 -18.66 36.85 29.95
C ALA A 255 -19.06 38.19 30.60
N PRO A 256 -18.36 39.30 30.33
CA PRO A 256 -18.85 40.62 30.71
C PRO A 256 -20.11 40.93 29.90
N ALA A 257 -21.20 41.22 30.60
CA ALA A 257 -22.45 41.67 30.02
C ALA A 257 -22.24 42.98 29.25
N TRP A 258 -22.39 42.94 27.92
CA TRP A 258 -22.60 44.16 27.13
C TRP A 258 -24.00 44.67 27.38
N ALA A 259 -24.11 45.70 28.22
CA ALA A 259 -25.33 46.45 28.42
C ALA A 259 -25.63 47.27 27.15
N SER A 260 -26.67 46.85 26.43
CA SER A 260 -27.26 47.60 25.32
C SER A 260 -28.05 48.80 25.86
N SER A 261 -27.44 50.00 25.91
CA SER A 261 -28.20 51.24 26.06
C SER A 261 -28.56 51.79 24.67
N HIS A 262 -29.77 51.48 24.20
CA HIS A 262 -30.42 52.18 23.10
C HIS A 262 -31.57 52.99 23.69
N ALA A 263 -31.42 54.32 23.77
CA ALA A 263 -32.51 55.28 23.65
C ALA A 263 -31.98 56.72 23.59
N ASP A 264 -32.33 57.38 22.48
CA ASP A 264 -32.68 58.79 22.34
C ASP A 264 -31.72 59.90 22.79
N ALA A 265 -31.11 60.55 21.80
CA ALA A 265 -31.09 62.00 21.69
C ALA A 265 -30.86 62.49 20.25
N CYS A 266 -31.95 62.94 19.62
CA CYS A 266 -32.05 64.16 18.82
C CYS A 266 -31.18 64.41 17.56
N ARG A 267 -31.86 64.21 16.43
CA ARG A 267 -32.13 65.17 15.32
C ARG A 267 -31.11 65.37 14.18
N PRO A 268 -31.63 65.60 12.94
CA PRO A 268 -30.85 65.70 11.71
C PRO A 268 -30.49 67.15 11.38
N MET A 269 -29.32 67.38 10.76
CA MET A 269 -29.05 68.60 9.99
C MET A 269 -28.82 68.26 8.51
N LEU A 270 -29.91 68.49 7.79
CA LEU A 270 -29.99 68.83 6.38
C LEU A 270 -29.02 69.97 6.03
N LEU A 271 -28.09 69.76 5.09
CA LEU A 271 -27.49 70.83 4.27
C LEU A 271 -26.75 70.24 3.04
N ALA A 272 -27.42 70.31 1.89
CA ALA A 272 -26.84 70.62 0.59
C ALA A 272 -27.58 71.91 0.11
N PRO A 273 -27.13 72.71 -0.87
CA PRO A 273 -26.19 72.39 -1.96
C PRO A 273 -25.16 73.50 -2.31
N GLY A 274 -24.17 73.17 -3.15
CA GLY A 274 -23.26 74.14 -3.76
C GLY A 274 -22.83 73.68 -5.15
N SER A 275 -23.46 74.27 -6.15
CA SER A 275 -23.26 74.12 -7.60
C SER A 275 -22.01 74.87 -8.11
N THR A 276 -21.41 74.39 -9.21
CA THR A 276 -20.83 75.13 -10.38
C THR A 276 -19.98 74.14 -11.21
N HIS A 277 -20.42 73.71 -12.40
CA HIS A 277 -20.22 74.28 -13.75
C HIS A 277 -18.78 74.21 -14.32
N PHE A 278 -18.64 73.38 -15.37
CA PHE A 278 -17.77 73.45 -16.57
C PHE A 278 -16.26 73.68 -16.44
N ALA A 279 -15.47 72.70 -16.88
CA ALA A 279 -14.89 72.64 -18.23
C ALA A 279 -14.50 71.19 -18.58
#